data_AF-A0A7S0UB75-F1
#
_entry.id   AF-A0A7S0UB75-F1
#
_cell.length_a   1.000
_cell.length_b   1.000
_cell.length_c   1.000
_cell.angle_alpha   90.00
_cell.angle_beta   90.00
_cell.angle_gamma   90.00
#
_symmetry.space_group_name_H-M   'P 1'
#
loop_
_entity.id
_entity.type
_entity.pdbx_description
1 polymer ?
#
loop_
_entity_poly.entity_id
_entity_poly.type
_entity_poly.pdbx_seq_one_letter_code
_entity_poly.pdbx_strand_id
1 'polypeptide(L)'
;GVALAVVEYVEPPRVASARFNGAGTRIDVPFTEETSVRDPPPGCGEVLDAASLEGLGASPSCLWPDKGTLQVLLGVGATVLPGHELRLHADANLRTADFVSDPAGQAPFVVLPPTVSAPPEIVMEGPEAIGSCDTATVTASATAARPLVYTWGCDGCSAEAAALLADATARGARAVEIPGDLVGGGNKVVAWAEARSFLNFTSSRAHLTVAVFDLPPPILLVDLPPSPRYGPDELFLAAKAEFSKCASSRSAVSFKWRGG
;
A
#
# COMPACT_ATOMS: atom_id res chain seq x y z
N GLY A 1 25.90 7.06 -65.14
CA GLY A 1 25.38 7.95 -64.09
C GLY A 1 25.49 7.21 -62.78
N VAL A 2 26.05 7.85 -61.75
CA VAL A 2 26.10 7.26 -60.41
C VAL A 2 24.73 7.42 -59.80
N ALA A 3 24.03 6.32 -59.53
CA ALA A 3 22.79 6.35 -58.77
C ALA A 3 23.14 6.66 -57.31
N LEU A 4 22.73 7.82 -56.82
CA LEU A 4 22.77 8.14 -55.40
C LEU A 4 21.66 7.34 -54.72
N ALA A 5 22.02 6.33 -53.93
CA ALA A 5 21.09 5.70 -53.00
C ALA A 5 20.91 6.67 -51.82
N VAL A 6 19.68 7.15 -51.63
CA VAL A 6 19.30 7.83 -50.39
C VAL A 6 19.10 6.75 -49.35
N VAL A 7 20.00 6.67 -48.38
CA VAL A 7 19.83 5.82 -47.19
C VAL A 7 19.09 6.66 -46.16
N GLU A 8 17.84 6.30 -45.89
CA GLU A 8 17.06 6.88 -44.80
C GLU A 8 17.46 6.18 -43.50
N TYR A 9 17.98 6.94 -42.54
CA TYR A 9 18.34 6.42 -41.24
C TYR A 9 17.12 6.44 -40.33
N VAL A 10 16.71 5.26 -39.85
CA VAL A 10 15.62 5.10 -38.87
C VAL A 10 16.23 4.85 -37.50
N GLU A 11 15.89 5.72 -36.54
CA GLU A 11 16.41 5.59 -35.17
C GLU A 11 15.87 4.32 -34.49
N PRO A 12 16.69 3.63 -33.67
CA PRO A 12 16.20 2.55 -32.81
C PRO A 12 15.14 3.04 -31.82
N PRO A 13 14.15 2.20 -31.46
CA PRO A 13 13.19 2.55 -30.43
C PRO A 13 13.93 2.74 -29.09
N ARG A 14 13.58 3.81 -28.38
CA ARG A 14 14.16 4.15 -27.08
C ARG A 14 13.07 4.15 -26.04
N VAL A 15 13.42 3.88 -24.79
CA VAL A 15 12.48 4.10 -23.68
C VAL A 15 12.20 5.60 -23.57
N ALA A 16 10.95 6.01 -23.82
CA ALA A 16 10.52 7.39 -23.70
C ALA A 16 10.38 7.80 -22.23
N SER A 17 9.89 6.89 -21.39
CA SER A 17 9.89 7.03 -19.93
C SER A 17 9.71 5.66 -19.27
N ALA A 18 10.02 5.56 -17.97
CA ALA A 18 9.62 4.43 -17.14
C ALA A 18 9.00 4.99 -15.87
N ARG A 19 7.78 4.61 -15.51
CA ARG A 19 7.07 5.26 -14.40
C ARG A 19 6.22 4.28 -13.61
N PHE A 20 6.23 4.39 -12.29
CA PHE A 20 5.24 3.69 -11.47
C PHE A 20 3.81 4.11 -11.82
N ASN A 21 2.86 3.18 -11.66
CA ASN A 21 1.45 3.54 -11.49
C ASN A 21 1.20 4.09 -10.08
N GLY A 22 0.02 4.68 -9.84
CA GLY A 22 -0.30 5.32 -8.55
C GLY A 22 -0.17 4.39 -7.34
N ALA A 23 -0.48 3.10 -7.52
CA ALA A 23 -0.39 2.08 -6.46
C ALA A 23 1.02 1.52 -6.25
N GLY A 24 1.97 1.81 -7.15
CA GLY A 24 3.32 1.26 -7.10
C GLY A 24 3.42 -0.25 -7.36
N THR A 25 2.43 -0.85 -8.03
CA THR A 25 2.41 -2.28 -8.40
C THR A 25 2.99 -2.55 -9.78
N ARG A 26 3.10 -1.53 -10.62
CA ARG A 26 3.50 -1.64 -12.02
C ARG A 26 4.38 -0.48 -12.43
N ILE A 27 5.33 -0.73 -13.32
CA ILE A 27 6.09 0.29 -14.05
C ILE A 27 5.64 0.28 -15.52
N ASP A 28 5.15 1.41 -16.00
CA ASP A 28 4.78 1.64 -17.40
C ASP A 28 6.00 2.21 -18.14
N VAL A 29 6.41 1.53 -19.21
CA VAL A 29 7.62 1.80 -19.99
C VAL A 29 7.24 2.01 -21.47
N PRO A 30 6.70 3.20 -21.83
CA PRO A 30 6.48 3.53 -23.24
C PRO A 30 7.79 3.72 -23.99
N PHE A 31 7.81 3.30 -25.24
CA PHE A 31 8.88 3.54 -26.21
C PHE A 31 8.56 4.76 -27.07
N THR A 32 9.59 5.36 -27.67
CA THR A 32 9.45 6.49 -28.60
C THR A 32 8.73 6.11 -29.89
N GLU A 33 8.80 4.83 -30.27
CA GLU A 33 8.22 4.25 -31.48
C GLU A 33 7.62 2.87 -31.15
N GLU A 34 6.71 2.37 -31.98
CA GLU A 34 6.28 0.98 -31.88
C GLU A 34 7.46 0.02 -32.10
N THR A 35 7.57 -0.98 -31.24
CA THR A 35 8.66 -1.95 -31.28
C THR A 35 8.30 -3.19 -32.11
N SER A 36 9.33 -3.94 -32.47
CA SER A 36 9.26 -5.22 -33.17
C SER A 36 8.88 -6.39 -32.26
N VAL A 37 8.17 -6.12 -31.15
CA VAL A 37 7.74 -7.17 -30.22
C VAL A 37 6.92 -8.23 -30.97
N ARG A 38 7.25 -9.49 -30.71
CA ARG A 38 6.67 -10.67 -31.38
C ARG A 38 5.46 -11.20 -30.63
N ASP A 39 4.72 -12.11 -31.26
CA ASP A 39 3.64 -12.89 -30.64
C ASP A 39 4.06 -14.36 -30.55
N PRO A 40 4.09 -15.00 -29.36
CA PRO A 40 3.79 -14.42 -28.05
C PRO A 40 4.85 -13.41 -27.59
N PRO A 41 4.45 -12.40 -26.79
CA PRO A 41 5.36 -11.36 -26.34
C PRO A 41 6.44 -11.92 -25.40
N PRO A 42 7.66 -11.36 -25.44
CA PRO A 42 8.77 -11.78 -24.61
C PRO A 42 8.52 -11.44 -23.13
N GLY A 43 8.94 -12.35 -22.25
CA GLY A 43 8.85 -12.16 -20.80
C GLY A 43 9.93 -11.23 -20.24
N CYS A 44 9.90 -10.96 -18.94
CA CYS A 44 10.85 -10.02 -18.32
C CYS A 44 12.31 -10.43 -18.51
N GLY A 45 12.62 -11.73 -18.40
CA GLY A 45 13.97 -12.26 -18.56
C GLY A 45 14.57 -12.09 -19.96
N GLU A 46 13.73 -11.86 -20.96
CA GLU A 46 14.16 -11.65 -22.35
C GLU A 46 14.30 -10.16 -22.68
N VAL A 47 13.60 -9.28 -21.96
CA VAL A 47 13.55 -7.84 -22.25
C VAL A 47 14.44 -7.02 -21.33
N LEU A 48 14.59 -7.43 -20.07
CA LEU A 48 15.34 -6.69 -19.05
C LEU A 48 16.59 -7.47 -18.63
N ASP A 49 17.66 -6.76 -18.30
CA ASP A 49 18.89 -7.40 -17.84
C ASP A 49 18.75 -8.02 -16.44
N ALA A 50 19.66 -8.93 -16.08
CA ALA A 50 19.61 -9.64 -14.81
C ALA A 50 19.62 -8.70 -13.59
N ALA A 51 20.41 -7.63 -13.63
CA ALA A 51 20.50 -6.64 -12.55
C ALA A 51 19.18 -5.89 -12.34
N SER A 52 18.48 -5.56 -13.44
CA SER A 52 17.14 -4.96 -13.37
C SER A 52 16.15 -5.91 -12.72
N LEU A 53 16.19 -7.20 -13.08
CA LEU A 53 15.27 -8.22 -12.56
C LEU A 53 15.39 -8.42 -11.05
N GLU A 54 16.60 -8.34 -10.49
CA GLU A 54 16.81 -8.46 -9.03
C GLU A 54 16.01 -7.40 -8.24
N GLY A 55 15.92 -6.18 -8.77
CA GLY A 55 15.16 -5.09 -8.15
C GLY A 55 13.64 -5.22 -8.27
N LEU A 56 13.15 -6.04 -9.21
CA LEU A 56 11.72 -6.18 -9.50
C LEU A 56 11.01 -7.20 -8.60
N GLY A 57 11.74 -7.90 -7.74
CA GLY A 57 11.18 -8.87 -6.78
C GLY A 57 11.02 -10.28 -7.35
N ALA A 58 10.39 -11.16 -6.57
CA ALA A 58 10.18 -12.55 -6.96
C ALA A 58 9.04 -12.70 -7.97
N SER A 59 9.31 -13.36 -9.10
CA SER A 59 8.37 -13.62 -10.20
C SER A 59 7.73 -12.34 -10.78
N PRO A 60 8.52 -11.35 -11.25
CA PRO A 60 7.97 -10.20 -11.96
C PRO A 60 7.38 -10.65 -13.30
N SER A 61 6.39 -9.91 -13.80
CA SER A 61 5.74 -10.21 -15.07
C SER A 61 5.81 -9.01 -16.02
N CYS A 62 6.10 -9.28 -17.29
CA CYS A 62 6.22 -8.27 -18.33
C CYS A 62 5.12 -8.51 -19.34
N LEU A 63 4.29 -7.50 -19.53
CA LEU A 63 3.14 -7.51 -20.41
C LEU A 63 3.31 -6.44 -21.47
N TRP A 64 2.79 -6.72 -22.66
CA TRP A 64 2.82 -5.81 -23.79
C TRP A 64 1.37 -5.55 -24.22
N PRO A 65 0.70 -4.51 -23.68
CA PRO A 65 -0.65 -4.15 -24.09
C PRO A 65 -0.72 -3.77 -25.58
N ASP A 66 0.37 -3.24 -26.11
CA ASP A 66 0.58 -2.86 -27.50
C ASP A 66 2.08 -2.95 -27.84
N LYS A 67 2.45 -2.67 -29.09
CA LYS A 67 3.84 -2.73 -29.54
C LYS A 67 4.70 -1.58 -29.01
N GLY A 68 4.11 -0.50 -28.52
CA GLY A 68 4.81 0.69 -28.05
C GLY A 68 5.03 0.74 -26.54
N THR A 69 4.46 -0.19 -25.78
CA THR A 69 4.46 -0.10 -24.32
C THR A 69 4.82 -1.42 -23.66
N LEU A 70 5.85 -1.41 -22.83
CA LEU A 70 6.12 -2.49 -21.88
C LEU A 70 5.50 -2.14 -20.51
N GLN A 71 4.79 -3.10 -19.93
CA GLN A 71 4.27 -3.02 -18.57
C GLN A 71 4.99 -4.04 -17.69
N VAL A 72 5.69 -3.56 -16.67
CA VAL A 72 6.40 -4.40 -15.70
C VAL A 72 5.59 -4.49 -14.41
N LEU A 73 4.90 -5.60 -14.21
CA LEU A 73 4.27 -5.94 -12.94
C LEU A 73 5.32 -6.43 -11.95
N LEU A 74 5.36 -5.82 -10.79
CA LEU A 74 6.37 -6.11 -9.77
C LEU A 74 6.07 -7.40 -9.04
N GLY A 75 7.12 -8.14 -8.74
CA GLY A 75 7.10 -9.34 -7.94
C GLY A 75 7.02 -9.08 -6.43
N VAL A 76 6.83 -10.15 -5.67
CA VAL A 76 6.83 -10.09 -4.20
C VAL A 76 8.22 -9.68 -3.72
N GLY A 77 8.28 -8.72 -2.79
CA GLY A 77 9.55 -8.24 -2.23
C GLY A 77 10.35 -7.32 -3.16
N ALA A 78 9.73 -6.76 -4.21
CA ALA A 78 10.37 -5.78 -5.08
C ALA A 78 10.99 -4.61 -4.29
N THR A 79 12.20 -4.22 -4.65
CA THR A 79 12.99 -3.17 -3.99
C THR A 79 13.22 -1.96 -4.88
N VAL A 80 12.83 -2.02 -6.17
CA VAL A 80 12.90 -0.88 -7.09
C VAL A 80 12.16 0.34 -6.53
N LEU A 81 12.81 1.50 -6.58
CA LEU A 81 12.31 2.81 -6.12
C LEU A 81 12.42 3.84 -7.26
N PRO A 82 11.65 4.95 -7.21
CA PRO A 82 11.90 6.08 -8.08
C PRO A 82 13.37 6.54 -7.98
N GLY A 83 14.00 6.79 -9.13
CA GLY A 83 15.42 7.11 -9.24
C GLY A 83 16.32 5.91 -9.52
N HIS A 84 15.84 4.67 -9.35
CA HIS A 84 16.61 3.50 -9.78
C HIS A 84 16.66 3.42 -11.31
N GLU A 85 17.75 2.88 -11.83
CA GLU A 85 17.92 2.58 -13.25
C GLU A 85 17.50 1.14 -13.54
N LEU A 86 16.82 0.95 -14.66
CA LEU A 86 16.63 -0.35 -15.29
C LEU A 86 17.28 -0.32 -16.68
N ARG A 87 17.56 -1.49 -17.24
CA ARG A 87 18.21 -1.66 -18.54
C ARG A 87 17.53 -2.75 -19.35
N LEU A 88 17.49 -2.53 -20.66
CA LEU A 88 17.11 -3.56 -21.61
C LEU A 88 18.20 -4.64 -21.69
N HIS A 89 17.77 -5.89 -21.85
CA HIS A 89 18.65 -7.02 -22.11
C HIS A 89 19.38 -6.83 -23.44
N ALA A 90 20.65 -7.24 -23.53
CA ALA A 90 21.46 -7.10 -24.75
C ALA A 90 20.80 -7.81 -25.93
N ASP A 91 20.27 -9.00 -25.65
CA ASP A 91 19.65 -9.88 -26.63
C ASP A 91 18.15 -9.60 -26.83
N ALA A 92 17.59 -8.54 -26.25
CA ALA A 92 16.17 -8.19 -26.43
C ALA A 92 15.82 -7.93 -27.91
N ASN A 93 16.81 -7.48 -28.70
CA ASN A 93 16.71 -7.24 -30.15
C ASN A 93 15.45 -6.48 -30.59
N LEU A 94 15.00 -5.52 -29.77
CA LEU A 94 13.84 -4.68 -30.06
C LEU A 94 14.20 -3.66 -31.13
N ARG A 95 13.54 -3.69 -32.28
CA ARG A 95 13.68 -2.72 -33.38
C ARG A 95 12.37 -1.94 -33.54
N THR A 96 12.32 -0.99 -34.46
CA THR A 96 11.03 -0.43 -34.92
C THR A 96 10.12 -1.55 -35.45
N ALA A 97 8.81 -1.36 -35.39
CA ALA A 97 7.83 -2.38 -35.76
C ALA A 97 7.93 -2.88 -37.22
N ASP A 98 8.53 -2.07 -38.11
CA ASP A 98 8.83 -2.39 -39.51
C ASP A 98 10.18 -3.10 -39.72
N PHE A 99 10.94 -3.34 -38.64
CA PHE A 99 12.25 -3.97 -38.61
C PHE A 99 13.38 -3.22 -39.35
N VAL A 100 13.20 -1.93 -39.65
CA VAL A 100 14.18 -1.14 -40.41
C VAL A 100 15.29 -0.56 -39.52
N SER A 101 14.99 -0.25 -38.25
CA SER A 101 15.99 0.32 -37.33
C SER A 101 17.02 -0.72 -36.89
N ASP A 102 18.16 -0.24 -36.38
CA ASP A 102 19.04 -1.03 -35.52
C ASP A 102 18.34 -1.44 -34.20
N PRO A 103 18.84 -2.45 -33.46
CA PRO A 103 18.27 -2.82 -32.17
C PRO A 103 18.36 -1.69 -31.14
N ALA A 104 17.39 -1.63 -30.24
CA ALA A 104 17.36 -0.75 -29.09
C ALA A 104 18.65 -0.93 -28.28
N GLY A 105 19.30 0.19 -27.97
CA GLY A 105 20.49 0.18 -27.14
C GLY A 105 20.18 -0.16 -25.68
N GLN A 106 21.19 -0.63 -24.96
CA GLN A 106 21.10 -0.97 -23.54
C GLN A 106 21.30 0.24 -22.60
N ALA A 107 20.99 1.44 -23.08
CA ALA A 107 21.11 2.64 -22.26
C ALA A 107 20.20 2.50 -21.03
N PRO A 108 20.70 2.81 -19.81
CA PRO A 108 19.85 2.80 -18.63
C PRO A 108 18.74 3.82 -18.76
N PHE A 109 17.57 3.48 -18.21
CA PHE A 109 16.45 4.39 -18.07
C PHE A 109 16.01 4.45 -16.61
N VAL A 110 15.71 5.66 -16.15
CA VAL A 110 15.39 5.94 -14.74
C VAL A 110 13.91 5.72 -14.50
N VAL A 111 13.58 4.98 -13.45
CA VAL A 111 12.20 4.79 -12.99
C VAL A 111 11.72 6.06 -12.30
N LEU A 112 10.60 6.61 -12.75
CA LEU A 112 10.01 7.85 -12.27
C LEU A 112 8.87 7.58 -11.27
N PRO A 113 8.59 8.51 -10.33
CA PRO A 113 7.40 8.42 -9.48
C PRO A 113 6.12 8.53 -10.34
N PRO A 114 4.96 8.04 -9.87
CA PRO A 114 3.72 8.16 -10.63
C PRO A 114 3.31 9.62 -10.79
N THR A 115 2.58 9.92 -11.87
CA THR A 115 2.00 11.26 -12.10
C THR A 115 0.78 11.51 -11.23
N VAL A 116 0.05 10.46 -10.88
CA VAL A 116 -1.13 10.50 -10.03
C VAL A 116 -0.80 9.76 -8.75
N SER A 117 -0.86 10.46 -7.61
CA SER A 117 -0.70 9.85 -6.30
C SER A 117 -1.94 9.02 -5.95
N ALA A 118 -1.73 7.78 -5.51
CA ALA A 118 -2.78 6.98 -4.86
C ALA A 118 -2.35 6.70 -3.41
N PRO A 119 -2.67 7.60 -2.46
CA PRO A 119 -2.37 7.36 -1.06
C PRO A 119 -3.16 6.15 -0.54
N PRO A 120 -2.62 5.42 0.45
CA PRO A 120 -3.34 4.29 1.04
C PRO A 120 -4.57 4.79 1.79
N GLU A 121 -5.63 3.98 1.80
CA GLU A 121 -6.78 4.18 2.67
C GLU A 121 -6.53 3.43 3.98
N ILE A 122 -6.57 4.15 5.09
CA ILE A 122 -6.33 3.62 6.43
C ILE A 122 -7.63 3.52 7.21
N VAL A 123 -7.78 2.42 7.95
CA VAL A 123 -8.88 2.18 8.88
C VAL A 123 -8.28 1.93 10.26
N MET A 124 -8.96 2.44 11.29
CA MET A 124 -8.63 2.15 12.69
C MET A 124 -9.76 1.39 13.35
N GLU A 125 -9.41 0.37 14.13
CA GLU A 125 -10.35 -0.49 14.85
C GLU A 125 -9.91 -0.66 16.30
N GLY A 126 -10.86 -0.64 17.23
CA GLY A 126 -10.62 -0.78 18.66
C GLY A 126 -11.87 -0.42 19.46
N PRO A 127 -11.85 -0.58 20.79
CA PRO A 127 -12.98 -0.20 21.64
C PRO A 127 -13.09 1.33 21.73
N GLU A 128 -14.31 1.86 21.59
CA GLU A 128 -14.60 3.29 21.76
C GLU A 128 -14.72 3.69 23.24
N ALA A 129 -14.84 2.71 24.14
CA ALA A 129 -15.01 2.91 25.57
C ALA A 129 -14.31 1.81 26.37
N ILE A 130 -13.58 2.20 27.42
CA ILE A 130 -12.94 1.29 28.38
C ILE A 130 -13.10 1.82 29.82
N GLY A 131 -12.85 0.95 30.82
CA GLY A 131 -12.66 1.38 32.20
C GLY A 131 -11.24 1.88 32.46
N SER A 132 -11.06 2.61 33.57
CA SER A 132 -9.73 3.07 34.02
C SER A 132 -8.75 1.95 34.38
N CYS A 133 -9.22 0.72 34.68
CA CYS A 133 -8.36 -0.45 34.92
C CYS A 133 -8.14 -1.32 33.67
N ASP A 134 -8.71 -0.94 32.53
CA ASP A 134 -8.64 -1.71 31.29
C ASP A 134 -7.62 -1.11 30.33
N THR A 135 -7.40 -1.81 29.23
CA THR A 135 -6.47 -1.39 28.17
C THR A 135 -7.19 -1.53 26.84
N ALA A 136 -7.24 -0.45 26.06
CA ALA A 136 -7.76 -0.47 24.71
C ALA A 136 -6.65 -0.90 23.75
N THR A 137 -6.84 -2.00 23.02
CA THR A 137 -5.99 -2.31 21.87
C THR A 137 -6.58 -1.66 20.62
N VAL A 138 -5.87 -0.70 20.07
CA VAL A 138 -6.25 0.00 18.83
C VAL A 138 -5.35 -0.48 17.72
N THR A 139 -5.93 -0.90 16.61
CA THR A 139 -5.22 -1.39 15.43
C THR A 139 -5.45 -0.46 14.25
N ALA A 140 -4.42 -0.30 13.42
CA ALA A 140 -4.48 0.45 12.18
C ALA A 140 -4.14 -0.49 11.01
N SER A 141 -4.98 -0.50 9.99
CA SER A 141 -4.84 -1.36 8.82
C SER A 141 -5.04 -0.55 7.54
N ALA A 142 -4.34 -0.96 6.48
CA ALA A 142 -4.42 -0.34 5.16
C ALA A 142 -3.92 -1.35 4.12
N THR A 143 -4.48 -1.29 2.90
CA THR A 143 -4.11 -2.17 1.79
C THR A 143 -3.06 -1.51 0.92
N ALA A 144 -1.94 -2.20 0.67
CA ALA A 144 -0.89 -1.72 -0.21
C ALA A 144 -0.08 -2.87 -0.83
N ALA A 145 0.59 -2.57 -1.94
CA ALA A 145 1.46 -3.51 -2.67
C ALA A 145 2.73 -3.91 -1.90
N ARG A 146 3.17 -3.05 -0.99
CA ARG A 146 4.37 -3.24 -0.17
C ARG A 146 4.07 -2.85 1.28
N PRO A 147 4.87 -3.32 2.26
CA PRO A 147 4.69 -2.93 3.66
C PRO A 147 4.61 -1.42 3.84
N LEU A 148 3.60 -0.99 4.60
CA LEU A 148 3.37 0.41 4.96
C LEU A 148 4.12 0.77 6.25
N VAL A 149 4.45 2.04 6.38
CA VAL A 149 4.95 2.63 7.63
C VAL A 149 3.80 3.35 8.31
N TYR A 150 3.52 3.01 9.57
CA TYR A 150 2.45 3.62 10.36
C TYR A 150 3.02 4.69 11.29
N THR A 151 2.35 5.83 11.33
CA THR A 151 2.61 6.91 12.28
C THR A 151 1.38 7.12 13.13
N TRP A 152 1.59 7.26 14.43
CA TRP A 152 0.56 7.40 15.45
C TRP A 152 0.71 8.73 16.15
N GLY A 153 -0.42 9.28 16.56
CA GLY A 153 -0.46 10.43 17.44
C GLY A 153 -1.87 10.60 18.00
N CYS A 154 -2.09 11.70 18.69
CA CYS A 154 -3.41 12.02 19.18
C CYS A 154 -3.58 13.52 19.39
N ASP A 155 -4.83 13.96 19.40
CA ASP A 155 -5.18 15.36 19.58
C ASP A 155 -5.66 15.61 21.01
N GLY A 156 -5.00 16.54 21.71
CA GLY A 156 -5.41 16.97 23.06
C GLY A 156 -5.13 15.98 24.20
N CYS A 157 -4.21 15.02 24.01
CA CYS A 157 -3.85 14.05 25.04
C CYS A 157 -2.90 14.61 26.11
N SER A 158 -2.79 13.85 27.22
CA SER A 158 -1.68 13.99 28.16
C SER A 158 -0.33 13.70 27.51
N ALA A 159 0.75 14.18 28.13
CA ALA A 159 2.12 13.96 27.65
C ALA A 159 2.47 12.46 27.63
N GLU A 160 1.96 11.70 28.59
CA GLU A 160 2.16 10.27 28.74
C GLU A 160 1.50 9.49 27.59
N ALA A 161 0.24 9.81 27.25
CA ALA A 161 -0.45 9.18 26.12
C ALA A 161 0.19 9.56 24.78
N ALA A 162 0.65 10.80 24.63
CA ALA A 162 1.40 11.21 23.44
C ALA A 162 2.75 10.47 23.31
N ALA A 163 3.47 10.27 24.41
CA ALA A 163 4.73 9.53 24.42
C ALA A 163 4.54 8.05 24.03
N LEU A 164 3.46 7.43 24.50
CA LEU A 164 3.10 6.05 24.15
C LEU A 164 2.82 5.88 22.64
N LEU A 165 2.11 6.84 22.03
CA LEU A 165 1.85 6.82 20.58
C LEU A 165 3.12 7.13 19.75
N ALA A 166 3.99 8.02 20.24
CA ALA A 166 5.28 8.28 19.62
C ALA A 166 6.19 7.03 19.63
N ASP A 167 6.18 6.27 20.72
CA ASP A 167 6.89 4.99 20.84
C ASP A 167 6.32 3.91 19.90
N ALA A 168 4.99 3.85 19.74
CA ALA A 168 4.36 3.00 18.72
C ALA A 168 4.81 3.36 17.29
N THR A 169 4.94 4.66 16.99
CA THR A 169 5.51 5.16 15.72
C THR A 169 6.95 4.71 15.54
N ALA A 170 7.79 4.87 16.56
CA ALA A 170 9.21 4.51 16.50
C ALA A 170 9.41 3.00 16.23
N ARG A 171 8.51 2.16 16.72
CA ARG A 171 8.51 0.71 16.44
C ARG A 171 7.86 0.32 15.10
N GLY A 172 7.22 1.25 14.40
CA GLY A 172 6.42 0.95 13.21
C GLY A 172 5.25 0.01 13.51
N ALA A 173 4.67 0.13 14.70
CA ALA A 173 3.63 -0.78 15.17
C ALA A 173 2.31 -0.58 14.39
N ARG A 174 1.62 -1.70 14.09
CA ARG A 174 0.26 -1.68 13.52
C ARG A 174 -0.83 -1.62 14.59
N ALA A 175 -0.44 -1.78 15.85
CA ALA A 175 -1.34 -1.75 16.98
C ALA A 175 -0.68 -0.99 18.13
N VAL A 176 -1.50 -0.31 18.92
CA VAL A 176 -1.10 0.39 20.13
C VAL A 176 -2.05 0.01 21.26
N GLU A 177 -1.50 -0.19 22.45
CA GLU A 177 -2.26 -0.42 23.66
C GLU A 177 -2.38 0.90 24.42
N ILE A 178 -3.60 1.33 24.72
CA ILE A 178 -3.90 2.56 25.47
C ILE A 178 -4.46 2.15 26.84
N PRO A 179 -3.64 2.17 27.90
CA PRO A 179 -4.09 1.93 29.27
C PRO A 179 -5.06 3.02 29.75
N GLY A 180 -6.18 2.62 30.34
CA GLY A 180 -7.20 3.54 30.86
C GLY A 180 -6.71 4.37 32.05
N ASP A 181 -5.78 3.86 32.84
CA ASP A 181 -5.20 4.53 34.00
C ASP A 181 -4.33 5.74 33.58
N LEU A 182 -3.66 5.65 32.43
CA LEU A 182 -2.91 6.76 31.84
C LEU A 182 -3.80 7.90 31.33
N VAL A 183 -5.03 7.59 30.93
CA VAL A 183 -6.00 8.59 30.45
C VAL A 183 -6.78 9.19 31.63
N GLY A 184 -7.07 8.38 32.65
CA GLY A 184 -7.92 8.76 33.79
C GLY A 184 -9.41 8.69 33.42
N GLY A 185 -10.25 8.27 34.37
CA GLY A 185 -11.68 8.22 34.14
C GLY A 185 -12.31 9.61 33.99
N GLY A 186 -13.37 9.67 33.18
CA GLY A 186 -14.01 10.91 32.75
C GLY A 186 -13.31 11.61 31.58
N ASN A 187 -12.12 11.16 31.19
CA ASN A 187 -11.37 11.71 30.06
C ASN A 187 -11.52 10.85 28.79
N LYS A 188 -11.00 11.36 27.68
CA LYS A 188 -10.95 10.65 26.40
C LYS A 188 -9.64 10.92 25.67
N VAL A 189 -9.21 9.97 24.88
CA VAL A 189 -8.10 10.10 23.93
C VAL A 189 -8.66 10.06 22.51
N VAL A 190 -8.33 11.06 21.69
CA VAL A 190 -8.61 11.05 20.26
C VAL A 190 -7.33 10.61 19.54
N ALA A 191 -7.11 9.30 19.46
CA ALA A 191 -5.97 8.73 18.76
C ALA A 191 -6.17 8.87 17.25
N TRP A 192 -5.07 9.09 16.52
CA TRP A 192 -5.04 9.05 15.08
C TRP A 192 -3.86 8.24 14.58
N ALA A 193 -4.05 7.66 13.39
CA ALA A 193 -3.00 6.97 12.66
C ALA A 193 -2.99 7.42 11.19
N GLU A 194 -1.81 7.46 10.60
CA GLU A 194 -1.60 7.62 9.17
C GLU A 194 -0.64 6.55 8.65
N ALA A 195 -0.83 6.15 7.40
CA ALA A 195 -0.01 5.14 6.74
C ALA A 195 0.75 5.78 5.57
N ARG A 196 2.03 5.46 5.45
CA ARG A 196 2.91 5.93 4.38
C ARG A 196 3.37 4.78 3.51
N SER A 197 3.23 4.93 2.20
CA SER A 197 3.69 3.96 1.21
C SER A 197 5.17 4.13 0.88
N PHE A 198 5.75 3.12 0.23
CA PHE A 198 7.15 3.19 -0.26
C PHE A 198 7.37 4.29 -1.31
N LEU A 199 6.30 4.75 -1.97
CA LEU A 199 6.32 5.88 -2.90
C LEU A 199 6.16 7.23 -2.19
N ASN A 200 6.23 7.26 -0.87
CA ASN A 200 6.09 8.46 -0.05
C ASN A 200 4.68 9.09 -0.08
N PHE A 201 3.63 8.33 -0.42
CA PHE A 201 2.26 8.80 -0.27
C PHE A 201 1.75 8.50 1.13
N THR A 202 1.21 9.52 1.78
CA THR A 202 0.63 9.43 3.11
C THR A 202 -0.88 9.44 3.01
N SER A 203 -1.54 8.56 3.76
CA SER A 203 -3.00 8.56 3.91
C SER A 203 -3.49 9.83 4.60
N SER A 204 -4.78 10.11 4.50
CA SER A 204 -5.45 10.93 5.50
C SER A 204 -5.35 10.26 6.87
N ARG A 205 -5.44 11.05 7.95
CA ARG A 205 -5.52 10.50 9.31
C ARG A 205 -6.86 9.79 9.52
N ALA A 206 -6.80 8.54 9.94
CA ALA A 206 -7.94 7.92 10.61
C ALA A 206 -7.92 8.34 12.08
N HIS A 207 -9.09 8.46 12.68
CA HIS A 207 -9.25 8.81 14.09
C HIS A 207 -10.08 7.75 14.80
N LEU A 208 -9.72 7.45 16.04
CA LEU A 208 -10.52 6.65 16.95
C LEU A 208 -10.56 7.38 18.30
N THR A 209 -11.78 7.60 18.81
CA THR A 209 -11.96 8.16 20.15
C THR A 209 -12.14 7.02 21.14
N VAL A 210 -11.28 7.00 22.17
CA VAL A 210 -11.39 6.07 23.29
C VAL A 210 -11.80 6.87 24.53
N ALA A 211 -13.02 6.69 24.99
CA ALA A 211 -13.53 7.27 26.23
C ALA A 211 -13.18 6.36 27.42
N VAL A 212 -12.72 6.95 28.52
CA VAL A 212 -12.36 6.21 29.72
C VAL A 212 -13.30 6.59 30.86
N PHE A 213 -13.90 5.59 31.50
CA PHE A 213 -14.91 5.80 32.54
C PHE A 213 -14.40 5.35 33.91
N ASP A 214 -14.73 6.13 34.96
CA ASP A 214 -14.50 5.76 36.36
C ASP A 214 -15.39 4.60 36.81
N LEU A 215 -16.62 4.56 36.28
CA LEU A 215 -17.56 3.46 36.42
C LEU A 215 -17.62 2.74 35.07
N PRO A 216 -16.94 1.59 34.95
CA PRO A 216 -16.69 1.04 33.63
C PRO A 216 -17.97 0.51 32.97
N PRO A 217 -18.28 0.92 31.73
CA PRO A 217 -19.22 0.18 30.91
C PRO A 217 -18.61 -1.19 30.54
N PRO A 218 -19.44 -2.22 30.27
CA PRO A 218 -18.94 -3.44 29.65
C PRO A 218 -18.31 -3.09 28.29
N ILE A 219 -17.12 -3.63 28.01
CA ILE A 219 -16.42 -3.47 26.74
C ILE A 219 -17.16 -4.29 25.70
N LEU A 220 -17.68 -3.65 24.65
CA LEU A 220 -18.36 -4.31 23.55
C LEU A 220 -17.39 -4.52 22.39
N LEU A 221 -17.10 -5.78 22.07
CA LEU A 221 -16.39 -6.16 20.85
C LEU A 221 -17.43 -6.63 19.83
N VAL A 222 -17.56 -5.96 18.69
CA VAL A 222 -18.44 -6.39 17.59
C VAL A 222 -17.58 -6.97 16.48
N ASP A 223 -17.74 -8.26 16.23
CA ASP A 223 -17.05 -8.94 15.15
C ASP A 223 -17.84 -8.71 13.85
N LEU A 224 -17.32 -7.86 12.98
CA LEU A 224 -17.91 -7.57 11.69
C LEU A 224 -17.30 -8.51 10.65
N PRO A 225 -18.13 -9.29 9.93
CA PRO A 225 -17.55 -10.18 8.92
C PRO A 225 -16.93 -9.38 7.75
N PRO A 226 -15.84 -9.89 7.15
CA PRO A 226 -14.99 -9.14 6.24
C PRO A 226 -15.70 -8.73 4.93
N SER A 227 -15.35 -7.56 4.39
CA SER A 227 -15.79 -7.07 3.08
C SER A 227 -14.89 -7.56 1.94
N PRO A 228 -15.38 -7.76 0.69
CA PRO A 228 -16.75 -7.60 0.21
C PRO A 228 -17.59 -8.88 0.38
N ARG A 229 -18.90 -8.72 0.61
CA ARG A 229 -19.86 -9.84 0.67
C ARG A 229 -20.58 -10.01 -0.65
N TYR A 230 -20.66 -11.25 -1.14
CA TYR A 230 -21.46 -11.62 -2.29
C TYR A 230 -22.42 -12.74 -1.88
N GLY A 231 -23.73 -12.46 -1.83
CA GLY A 231 -24.76 -13.47 -1.62
C GLY A 231 -25.88 -13.05 -0.67
N PRO A 232 -27.01 -13.78 -0.65
CA PRO A 232 -28.15 -13.56 0.24
C PRO A 232 -27.95 -14.15 1.65
N ASP A 233 -26.70 -14.34 2.10
CA ASP A 233 -26.40 -15.00 3.37
C ASP A 233 -26.86 -14.12 4.55
N GLU A 234 -27.51 -14.76 5.54
CA GLU A 234 -27.93 -14.10 6.77
C GLU A 234 -26.73 -13.43 7.47
N LEU A 235 -26.87 -12.14 7.78
CA LEU A 235 -25.84 -11.39 8.48
C LEU A 235 -25.86 -11.76 9.97
N PHE A 236 -24.89 -12.55 10.40
CA PHE A 236 -24.63 -12.77 11.82
C PHE A 236 -23.67 -11.71 12.35
N LEU A 237 -24.15 -10.93 13.31
CA LEU A 237 -23.33 -10.03 14.14
C LEU A 237 -23.05 -10.75 15.45
N ALA A 238 -21.78 -11.11 15.68
CA ALA A 238 -21.35 -11.60 16.98
C ALA A 238 -20.84 -10.41 17.78
N ALA A 239 -21.38 -10.22 18.99
CA ALA A 239 -20.85 -9.23 19.92
C ALA A 239 -20.53 -9.90 21.26
N LYS A 240 -19.36 -9.58 21.81
CA LYS A 240 -18.92 -10.03 23.12
C LYS A 240 -18.85 -8.83 24.05
N ALA A 241 -19.49 -8.94 25.21
CA ALA A 241 -19.25 -8.00 26.31
C ALA A 241 -18.31 -8.58 27.35
N GLU A 242 -17.32 -7.79 27.73
CA GLU A 242 -16.44 -8.09 28.85
C GLU A 242 -16.62 -7.03 29.94
N PHE A 243 -16.78 -7.48 31.19
CA PHE A 243 -16.75 -6.54 32.32
C PHE A 243 -15.32 -6.04 32.51
N SER A 244 -15.21 -4.74 32.79
CA SER A 244 -13.95 -4.15 33.20
C SER A 244 -13.32 -4.85 34.39
N LYS A 245 -11.99 -4.82 34.44
CA LYS A 245 -11.19 -5.29 35.57
C LYS A 245 -11.49 -4.51 36.86
N CYS A 246 -12.00 -3.28 36.80
CA CYS A 246 -12.42 -2.55 38.00
C CYS A 246 -13.77 -3.03 38.58
N ALA A 247 -14.52 -3.89 37.88
CA ALA A 247 -15.88 -4.22 38.28
C ALA A 247 -15.90 -5.06 39.58
N SER A 248 -16.32 -4.43 40.68
CA SER A 248 -16.53 -5.09 41.98
C SER A 248 -17.84 -5.89 42.04
N SER A 249 -18.79 -5.62 41.15
CA SER A 249 -19.98 -6.44 40.91
C SER A 249 -20.23 -6.60 39.40
N ARG A 250 -20.57 -7.82 38.98
CA ARG A 250 -20.86 -8.17 37.57
C ARG A 250 -22.38 -8.33 37.43
N SER A 251 -23.07 -7.27 37.00
CA SER A 251 -24.51 -7.29 36.73
C SER A 251 -24.78 -7.73 35.28
N ALA A 252 -25.87 -8.46 35.02
CA ALA A 252 -26.19 -8.99 33.70
C ALA A 252 -26.28 -7.88 32.62
N VAL A 253 -25.55 -8.04 31.51
CA VAL A 253 -25.63 -7.14 30.35
C VAL A 253 -26.78 -7.61 29.45
N SER A 254 -27.65 -6.69 29.04
CA SER A 254 -28.72 -6.96 28.07
C SER A 254 -28.49 -6.18 26.78
N PHE A 255 -28.62 -6.85 25.64
CA PHE A 255 -28.47 -6.25 24.32
C PHE A 255 -29.83 -6.14 23.64
N LYS A 256 -30.04 -5.03 22.92
CA LYS A 256 -31.21 -4.85 22.07
C LYS A 256 -30.73 -4.43 20.68
N TRP A 257 -30.95 -5.29 19.70
CA TRP A 257 -30.63 -5.04 18.30
C TRP A 257 -31.84 -4.44 17.59
N ARG A 258 -31.61 -3.53 16.64
CA ARG A 258 -32.63 -3.04 15.72
C ARG A 258 -32.08 -3.12 14.30
N GLY A 259 -32.65 -4.01 13.49
CA GLY A 259 -32.37 -4.04 12.05
C GLY A 259 -32.98 -2.81 11.37
N GLY A 260 -32.23 -2.19 10.47
CA GLY A 260 -32.70 -1.17 9.54
C GLY A 260 -33.21 -1.79 8.25
#